data_AF-A0A0N4ZS20-F1
#
_entry.id   AF-A0A0N4ZS20-F1
#
_cell.length_a   1.000
_cell.length_b   1.000
_cell.length_c   1.000
_cell.angle_alpha   90.00
_cell.angle_beta   90.00
_cell.angle_gamma   90.00
#
_symmetry.space_group_name_H-M   'P 1'
#
loop_
_entity.id
_entity.type
_entity.pdbx_description
1 polymer ?
#
loop_
_entity_poly.entity_id
_entity_poly.type
_entity_poly.pdbx_seq_one_letter_code
_entity_poly.pdbx_strand_id
1 'polypeptide(L)'
;MARSKPSPQKAPKPTQKARKSVVTKYIRDAATSFQSPQTSKRNSIVKKSGKRLPIVTATKKRRVKNGVGAIREIKKFQASTNLLVPRAPMVRCIREVMQTGSTKDIRITCGAIDAVREAVEHFVVDMFESCNLFALHAKRVTVMPRDIELWKRIKRMMAPSNFC
;
A
#
# COMPACT_ATOMS: atom_id res chain seq x y z
N MET A 1 -29.70 -34.25 -44.45
CA MET A 1 -29.60 -34.98 -43.17
C MET A 1 -28.76 -34.16 -42.20
N ALA A 2 -29.43 -33.49 -41.26
CA ALA A 2 -28.81 -32.57 -40.30
C ALA A 2 -28.23 -33.35 -39.10
N ARG A 3 -26.92 -33.23 -38.85
CA ARG A 3 -26.26 -33.75 -37.64
C ARG A 3 -26.27 -32.67 -36.56
N SER A 4 -27.06 -32.90 -35.51
CA SER A 4 -27.09 -32.10 -34.29
C SER A 4 -25.80 -32.27 -33.48
N LYS A 5 -25.23 -31.15 -33.01
CA LYS A 5 -24.13 -31.15 -32.03
C LYS A 5 -24.69 -31.38 -30.62
N PRO A 6 -24.12 -32.25 -29.78
CA PRO A 6 -24.52 -32.37 -28.37
C PRO A 6 -23.89 -31.25 -27.52
N SER A 7 -24.66 -30.77 -26.55
CA SER A 7 -24.30 -29.76 -25.56
C SER A 7 -23.41 -30.32 -24.44
N PRO A 8 -22.52 -29.51 -23.83
CA PRO A 8 -21.62 -29.97 -22.76
C PRO A 8 -22.35 -30.13 -21.42
N GLN A 9 -22.31 -31.33 -20.84
CA GLN A 9 -22.81 -31.64 -19.51
C GLN A 9 -21.85 -31.07 -18.43
N LYS A 10 -22.40 -30.36 -17.45
CA LYS A 10 -21.67 -29.80 -16.29
C LYS A 10 -21.35 -30.91 -15.26
N ALA A 11 -20.11 -30.97 -14.82
CA ALA A 11 -19.67 -31.82 -13.71
C ALA A 11 -20.28 -31.38 -12.35
N PRO A 12 -20.60 -32.30 -11.43
CA PRO A 12 -21.13 -31.96 -10.11
C PRO A 12 -20.04 -31.45 -9.15
N LYS A 13 -20.40 -30.47 -8.30
CA LYS A 13 -19.53 -29.86 -7.28
C LYS A 13 -19.37 -30.77 -6.05
N PRO A 14 -18.21 -30.78 -5.37
CA PRO A 14 -18.02 -31.56 -4.16
C PRO A 14 -18.79 -30.96 -2.96
N THR A 15 -19.51 -31.81 -2.25
CA THR A 15 -20.30 -31.50 -1.05
C THR A 15 -19.39 -31.36 0.17
N GLN A 16 -19.43 -30.19 0.83
CA GLN A 16 -18.74 -29.99 2.12
C GLN A 16 -19.58 -30.57 3.26
N LYS A 17 -19.13 -31.69 3.84
CA LYS A 17 -19.70 -32.26 5.07
C LYS A 17 -19.36 -31.35 6.26
N ALA A 18 -20.39 -30.86 6.95
CA ALA A 18 -20.28 -30.16 8.21
C ALA A 18 -19.75 -31.09 9.31
N ARG A 19 -18.59 -30.75 9.89
CA ARG A 19 -18.10 -31.38 11.13
C ARG A 19 -18.68 -30.61 12.33
N LYS A 20 -19.56 -31.27 13.08
CA LYS A 20 -20.03 -30.83 14.40
C LYS A 20 -18.90 -31.06 15.40
N SER A 21 -18.48 -30.04 16.13
CA SER A 21 -17.69 -30.20 17.36
C SER A 21 -18.55 -29.80 18.55
N VAL A 22 -18.98 -30.84 19.26
CA VAL A 22 -19.58 -30.81 20.60
C VAL A 22 -18.51 -30.37 21.58
N VAL A 23 -18.70 -29.26 22.30
CA VAL A 23 -18.06 -29.05 23.60
C VAL A 23 -19.07 -28.39 24.54
N THR A 24 -19.17 -29.03 25.69
CA THR A 24 -20.17 -28.93 26.76
C THR A 24 -19.84 -27.81 27.74
N LYS A 25 -20.89 -27.10 28.18
CA LYS A 25 -21.15 -26.48 29.49
C LYS A 25 -19.98 -26.39 30.49
N TYR A 26 -19.71 -25.17 30.97
CA TYR A 26 -19.22 -24.76 32.30
C TYR A 26 -19.35 -23.21 32.28
N ILE A 27 -19.91 -22.44 33.23
CA ILE A 27 -20.10 -22.49 34.68
C ILE A 27 -21.23 -21.50 35.04
N ARG A 28 -22.13 -21.88 35.96
CA ARG A 28 -22.95 -20.97 36.77
C ARG A 28 -22.05 -20.45 37.89
N ASP A 29 -22.16 -19.19 38.30
CA ASP A 29 -22.29 -18.85 39.74
C ASP A 29 -22.58 -17.36 40.00
N ALA A 30 -23.50 -17.17 40.94
CA ALA A 30 -23.69 -16.06 41.87
C ALA A 30 -23.96 -14.64 41.32
N ALA A 31 -25.23 -14.24 41.35
CA ALA A 31 -25.61 -12.89 41.77
C ALA A 31 -26.88 -12.95 42.63
N THR A 32 -26.70 -12.53 43.87
CA THR A 32 -27.62 -12.30 44.98
C THR A 32 -28.97 -11.68 44.60
N SER A 33 -30.01 -12.22 45.22
CA SER A 33 -31.39 -11.72 45.30
C SER A 33 -31.48 -10.32 45.88
N PHE A 34 -32.20 -9.39 45.24
CA PHE A 34 -32.95 -8.34 45.93
C PHE A 34 -34.22 -7.94 45.12
N GLN A 35 -35.28 -7.71 45.88
CA GLN A 35 -36.70 -7.76 45.52
C GLN A 35 -37.23 -6.44 44.92
N SER A 36 -38.27 -6.53 44.10
CA SER A 36 -39.07 -5.40 43.57
C SER A 36 -39.88 -4.68 44.67
N PRO A 37 -40.44 -3.48 44.41
CA PRO A 37 -41.88 -3.45 44.13
C PRO A 37 -42.37 -2.42 43.09
N GLN A 38 -43.62 -2.63 42.67
CA GLN A 38 -44.37 -2.07 41.54
C GLN A 38 -44.83 -0.61 41.71
N THR A 39 -45.01 0.14 40.61
CA THR A 39 -46.23 0.96 40.38
C THR A 39 -46.46 1.26 38.89
N SER A 40 -47.72 1.10 38.49
CA SER A 40 -48.38 1.43 37.23
C SER A 40 -48.20 2.88 36.74
N LYS A 41 -48.06 3.10 35.42
CA LYS A 41 -49.02 3.88 34.61
C LYS A 41 -48.67 3.94 33.11
N ARG A 42 -49.75 4.06 32.34
CA ARG A 42 -49.97 3.79 30.92
C ARG A 42 -49.79 5.07 30.07
N ASN A 43 -49.34 4.88 28.83
CA ASN A 43 -49.55 5.71 27.63
C ASN A 43 -49.14 7.20 27.60
N SER A 44 -48.28 7.53 26.64
CA SER A 44 -48.66 8.47 25.58
C SER A 44 -47.91 8.18 24.28
N ILE A 45 -48.69 7.95 23.23
CA ILE A 45 -48.26 7.97 21.84
C ILE A 45 -48.11 9.44 21.47
N VAL A 46 -46.89 9.87 21.14
CA VAL A 46 -46.67 11.10 20.38
C VAL A 46 -45.88 10.73 19.12
N LYS A 47 -46.62 10.52 18.03
CA LYS A 47 -46.08 10.48 16.67
C LYS A 47 -45.61 11.89 16.33
N LYS A 48 -44.31 12.16 16.44
CA LYS A 48 -43.69 13.34 15.82
C LYS A 48 -42.98 12.89 14.55
N SER A 49 -43.64 13.16 13.41
CA SER A 49 -43.10 13.04 12.06
C SER A 49 -42.01 14.09 11.83
N GLY A 50 -40.83 13.86 12.39
CA GLY A 50 -39.61 14.56 12.00
C GLY A 50 -38.93 13.81 10.86
N LYS A 51 -38.75 14.46 9.69
CA LYS A 51 -37.86 13.98 8.63
C LYS A 51 -36.46 13.78 9.24
N ARG A 52 -36.06 12.52 9.46
CA ARG A 52 -34.68 12.19 9.86
C ARG A 52 -33.76 12.54 8.71
N LEU A 53 -32.88 13.53 8.93
CA LEU A 53 -31.69 13.72 8.11
C LEU A 53 -30.88 12.42 8.12
N PRO A 54 -30.26 12.00 7.00
CA PRO A 54 -29.43 10.80 7.00
C PRO A 54 -28.28 11.04 7.98
N ILE A 55 -28.25 10.26 9.06
CA ILE A 55 -27.10 10.20 9.95
C ILE A 55 -25.97 9.62 9.10
N VAL A 56 -25.08 10.49 8.61
CA VAL A 56 -23.80 10.08 8.05
C VAL A 56 -23.00 9.52 9.23
N THR A 57 -23.26 8.25 9.56
CA THR A 57 -22.41 7.50 10.46
C THR A 57 -21.04 7.49 9.79
N ALA A 58 -20.12 8.28 10.32
CA ALA A 58 -18.74 8.32 9.84
C ALA A 58 -18.19 6.90 9.98
N THR A 59 -18.21 6.14 8.88
CA THR A 59 -17.71 4.78 8.88
C THR A 59 -16.22 4.85 9.18
N LYS A 60 -15.83 4.30 10.33
CA LYS A 60 -14.44 4.32 10.79
C LYS A 60 -13.57 3.70 9.69
N LYS A 61 -12.69 4.51 9.10
CA LYS A 61 -11.77 4.05 8.04
C LYS A 61 -11.00 2.84 8.57
N ARG A 62 -11.16 1.68 7.91
CA ARG A 62 -10.49 0.45 8.31
C ARG A 62 -8.99 0.59 8.02
N ARG A 63 -8.16 0.36 9.04
CA ARG A 63 -6.70 0.35 8.90
C ARG A 63 -6.28 -0.74 7.91
N VAL A 64 -5.41 -0.38 6.97
CA VAL A 64 -4.79 -1.33 6.05
C VAL A 64 -3.77 -2.17 6.83
N LYS A 65 -3.76 -3.49 6.59
CA LYS A 65 -2.76 -4.38 7.20
C LYS A 65 -1.35 -3.94 6.80
N ASN A 66 -0.41 -4.05 7.72
CA ASN A 66 1.00 -3.76 7.44
C ASN A 66 1.47 -4.56 6.21
N GLY A 67 2.27 -3.95 5.34
CA GLY A 67 2.72 -4.55 4.07
C GLY A 67 1.71 -4.48 2.91
N VAL A 68 0.40 -4.57 3.17
CA VAL A 68 -0.62 -4.53 2.08
C VAL A 68 -0.67 -3.16 1.39
N GLY A 69 -0.48 -2.07 2.15
CA GLY A 69 -0.37 -0.72 1.60
C GLY A 69 0.83 -0.59 0.66
N ALA A 70 2.01 -1.02 1.13
CA ALA A 70 3.25 -0.99 0.35
C ALA A 70 3.16 -1.82 -0.93
N ILE A 71 2.58 -3.03 -0.89
CA ILE A 71 2.38 -3.86 -2.09
C ILE A 71 1.48 -3.16 -3.11
N ARG A 72 0.44 -2.45 -2.65
CA ARG A 72 -0.45 -1.69 -3.53
C ARG A 72 0.29 -0.51 -4.17
N GLU A 73 1.14 0.19 -3.42
CA GLU A 73 1.96 1.30 -3.92
C GLU A 73 2.99 0.82 -4.95
N ILE A 74 3.70 -0.29 -4.67
CA ILE A 74 4.65 -0.90 -5.61
C ILE A 74 3.95 -1.21 -6.94
N LYS A 75 2.80 -1.89 -6.91
CA LYS A 75 2.04 -2.20 -8.13
C LYS A 75 1.57 -0.95 -8.87
N LYS A 76 1.15 0.08 -8.14
CA LYS A 76 0.70 1.35 -8.72
C LYS A 76 1.85 2.03 -9.46
N PHE A 77 3.02 2.16 -8.81
CA PHE A 77 4.16 2.87 -9.39
C PHE A 77 4.88 2.06 -10.47
N GLN A 78 4.81 0.73 -10.45
CA GLN A 78 5.31 -0.10 -11.55
C GLN A 78 4.39 -0.09 -12.78
N ALA A 79 3.10 0.20 -12.62
CA ALA A 79 2.16 0.27 -13.73
C ALA A 79 2.19 1.63 -14.47
N SER A 80 2.78 2.66 -13.87
CA SER A 80 2.81 4.02 -14.41
C SER A 80 4.23 4.55 -14.51
N THR A 81 4.52 5.38 -15.51
CA THR A 81 5.84 5.99 -15.71
C THR A 81 5.87 7.47 -15.33
N ASN A 82 5.02 7.89 -14.40
CA ASN A 82 4.95 9.29 -13.96
C ASN A 82 6.14 9.63 -13.06
N LEU A 83 6.77 10.80 -13.29
CA LEU A 83 7.86 11.29 -12.46
C LEU A 83 7.40 11.57 -11.02
N LEU A 84 8.11 11.01 -10.04
CA LEU A 84 7.73 11.02 -8.63
C LEU A 84 8.37 12.16 -7.83
N VAL A 85 9.56 12.61 -8.21
CA VAL A 85 10.28 13.66 -7.50
C VAL A 85 9.72 15.01 -7.93
N PRO A 86 9.25 15.91 -7.04
CA PRO A 86 8.67 17.18 -7.47
C PRO A 86 9.66 18.05 -8.26
N ARG A 87 9.17 18.76 -9.28
CA ARG A 87 10.03 19.57 -10.18
C ARG A 87 10.74 20.72 -9.46
N ALA A 88 10.03 21.44 -8.59
CA ALA A 88 10.56 22.61 -7.89
C ALA A 88 11.84 22.36 -7.05
N PRO A 89 11.91 21.33 -6.17
CA PRO A 89 13.14 21.02 -5.46
C PRO A 89 14.25 20.53 -6.38
N MET A 90 13.93 19.77 -7.43
CA MET A 90 14.93 19.33 -8.42
C MET A 90 15.62 20.51 -9.10
N VAL A 91 14.85 21.53 -9.49
CA VAL A 91 15.40 22.77 -10.08
C VAL A 91 16.36 23.47 -9.11
N ARG A 92 16.01 23.53 -7.81
CA ARG A 92 16.85 24.15 -6.78
C ARG A 92 18.16 23.38 -6.61
N CYS A 93 18.09 22.05 -6.49
CA CYS A 93 19.28 21.20 -6.37
C CYS A 93 20.20 21.29 -7.59
N ILE A 94 19.64 21.27 -8.80
CA ILE A 94 20.45 21.41 -10.03
C ILE A 94 21.18 22.75 -10.03
N ARG A 95 20.50 23.85 -9.68
CA ARG A 95 21.13 25.18 -9.62
C ARG A 95 22.22 25.26 -8.55
N GLU A 96 22.01 24.65 -7.40
CA GLU A 96 23.00 24.58 -6.31
C GLU A 96 24.27 23.84 -6.75
N VAL A 97 24.13 22.69 -7.42
CA VAL A 97 25.27 21.91 -7.95
C VAL A 97 25.99 22.69 -9.05
N MET A 98 25.26 23.33 -9.96
CA MET A 98 25.85 24.14 -11.04
C MET A 98 26.65 25.33 -10.52
N GLN A 99 26.19 25.99 -9.47
CA GLN A 99 26.91 27.10 -8.83
C GLN A 99 28.20 26.63 -8.15
N THR A 100 28.22 25.40 -7.62
CA THR A 100 29.44 24.82 -7.05
C THR A 100 30.50 24.56 -8.12
N GLY A 101 30.09 24.17 -9.34
CA GLY A 101 31.00 23.79 -10.42
C GLY A 101 31.45 24.92 -11.35
N SER A 102 30.75 26.06 -11.35
CA SER A 102 31.05 27.18 -12.25
C SER A 102 30.59 28.51 -11.67
N THR A 103 31.41 29.54 -11.76
CA THR A 103 31.11 30.90 -11.33
C THR A 103 30.28 31.71 -12.34
N LYS A 104 29.96 31.13 -13.51
CA LYS A 104 29.21 31.81 -14.57
C LYS A 104 27.71 31.57 -14.45
N ASP A 105 26.92 32.59 -14.76
CA ASP A 105 25.46 32.52 -14.80
C ASP A 105 24.96 31.71 -16.00
N ILE A 106 24.84 30.39 -15.82
CA ILE A 106 24.31 29.47 -16.84
C ILE A 106 22.78 29.44 -16.76
N ARG A 107 22.13 29.64 -17.91
CA ARG A 107 20.68 29.46 -18.07
C ARG A 107 20.36 28.02 -18.44
N ILE A 108 19.33 27.45 -17.82
CA ILE A 108 18.92 26.05 -18.03
C ILE A 108 17.57 26.04 -18.76
N THR A 109 17.49 25.29 -19.84
CA THR A 109 16.26 25.08 -20.61
C THR A 109 15.27 24.20 -19.82
N CYS A 110 13.97 24.41 -20.03
CA CYS A 110 12.92 23.63 -19.37
C CYS A 110 13.10 22.11 -19.58
N GLY A 111 13.32 21.69 -20.84
CA GLY A 111 13.48 20.28 -21.19
C GLY A 111 14.76 19.64 -20.65
N ALA A 112 15.82 20.42 -20.44
CA ALA A 112 17.04 19.90 -19.82
C ALA A 112 16.80 19.53 -18.34
N ILE A 113 15.99 20.32 -17.63
CA ILE A 113 15.60 20.02 -16.24
C ILE A 113 14.81 18.72 -16.17
N ASP A 114 13.86 18.52 -17.10
CA ASP A 114 13.02 17.33 -17.12
C ASP A 114 13.84 16.08 -17.52
N ALA A 115 14.79 16.20 -18.46
CA ALA A 115 15.71 15.13 -18.81
C ALA A 115 16.62 14.71 -17.65
N VAL A 116 17.20 15.68 -16.92
CA VAL A 116 18.01 15.38 -15.72
C VAL A 116 17.17 14.71 -14.65
N ARG A 117 15.93 15.19 -14.44
CA ARG A 117 15.00 14.61 -13.48
C ARG A 117 14.69 13.16 -13.81
N GLU A 118 14.39 12.86 -15.07
CA GLU A 118 14.11 11.49 -15.54
C GLU A 118 15.34 10.58 -15.34
N ALA A 119 16.53 11.04 -15.71
CA ALA A 119 17.77 10.30 -15.54
C ALA A 119 18.07 9.98 -14.06
N VAL A 120 17.84 10.96 -13.16
CA VAL A 120 18.05 10.77 -11.72
C VAL A 120 17.04 9.78 -11.13
N GLU A 121 15.76 9.87 -11.51
CA GLU A 121 14.74 8.92 -11.05
C GLU A 121 15.06 7.49 -11.52
N HIS A 122 15.43 7.33 -12.79
CA HIS A 122 15.84 6.04 -13.33
C HIS A 122 17.06 5.46 -12.59
N PHE A 123 18.08 6.28 -12.32
CA PHE A 123 19.26 5.87 -11.57
C PHE A 123 18.91 5.38 -10.15
N VAL A 124 18.05 6.11 -9.45
CA VAL A 124 17.64 5.75 -8.08
C VAL A 124 16.80 4.47 -8.08
N VAL A 125 15.96 4.25 -9.09
CA VAL A 125 15.19 3.00 -9.24
C VAL A 125 16.11 1.80 -9.49
N ASP A 126 17.07 1.87 -10.43
CA ASP A 126 18.07 0.79 -10.68
C ASP A 126 18.86 0.44 -9.41
N MET A 127 19.27 1.48 -8.67
CA MET A 127 19.96 1.30 -7.39
C MET A 127 19.07 0.55 -6.38
N PHE A 128 17.80 0.95 -6.23
CA PHE A 128 16.89 0.30 -5.26
C PHE A 128 16.49 -1.11 -5.66
N GLU A 129 16.37 -1.42 -6.95
CA GLU A 129 16.14 -2.78 -7.44
C GLU A 129 17.30 -3.69 -7.05
N SER A 130 18.53 -3.24 -7.27
CA SER A 130 19.73 -3.96 -6.84
C SER A 130 19.81 -4.10 -5.31
N CYS A 131 19.53 -3.03 -4.57
CA CYS A 131 19.54 -3.05 -3.10
C CYS A 131 18.49 -4.00 -2.52
N ASN A 132 17.33 -4.13 -3.18
CA ASN A 132 16.30 -5.06 -2.79
C ASN A 132 16.78 -6.52 -2.94
N LEU A 133 17.53 -6.84 -4.00
CA LEU A 133 18.16 -8.15 -4.16
C LEU A 133 19.21 -8.43 -3.07
N PHE A 134 19.99 -7.44 -2.67
CA PHE A 134 20.96 -7.58 -1.57
C PHE A 134 20.28 -7.80 -0.22
N ALA A 135 19.18 -7.09 0.05
CA ALA A 135 18.37 -7.31 1.25
C ALA A 135 17.81 -8.74 1.27
N LEU A 136 17.29 -9.22 0.14
CA LEU A 136 16.77 -10.58 0.00
C LEU A 136 17.87 -11.64 0.19
N HIS A 137 19.07 -11.40 -0.36
CA HIS A 137 20.23 -12.27 -0.17
C HIS A 137 20.60 -12.41 1.32
N ALA A 138 20.46 -11.33 2.09
CA ALA A 138 20.66 -11.32 3.54
C ALA A 138 19.43 -11.77 4.36
N LYS A 139 18.42 -12.40 3.72
CA LYS A 139 17.16 -12.86 4.35
C LYS A 139 16.34 -11.75 5.02
N ARG A 140 16.45 -10.51 4.54
CA ARG A 140 15.69 -9.35 4.99
C ARG A 140 14.71 -8.90 3.92
N VAL A 141 13.67 -8.15 4.33
CA VAL A 141 12.71 -7.49 3.43
C VAL A 141 12.92 -5.97 3.42
N THR A 142 13.63 -5.43 4.41
CA THR A 142 13.90 -4.00 4.55
C THR A 142 15.29 -3.68 4.02
N VAL A 143 15.35 -2.77 3.04
CA VAL A 143 16.59 -2.18 2.53
C VAL A 143 17.24 -1.31 3.61
N MET A 144 18.56 -1.46 3.77
CA MET A 144 19.37 -0.76 4.75
C MET A 144 20.52 0.01 4.05
N PRO A 145 21.15 0.99 4.73
CA PRO A 145 22.30 1.72 4.16
C PRO A 145 23.46 0.83 3.69
N ARG A 146 23.70 -0.29 4.39
CA ARG A 146 24.70 -1.31 4.00
C ARG A 146 24.45 -1.91 2.61
N ASP A 147 23.18 -2.02 2.20
CA ASP A 147 22.82 -2.55 0.88
C ASP A 147 23.21 -1.54 -0.23
N ILE A 148 23.07 -0.23 0.06
CA ILE A 148 23.50 0.86 -0.84
C ILE A 148 25.03 0.95 -0.91
N GLU A 149 25.72 0.81 0.22
CA GLU A 149 27.19 0.80 0.27
C GLU A 149 27.77 -0.36 -0.55
N LEU A 150 27.17 -1.54 -0.44
CA LEU A 150 27.53 -2.71 -1.25
C LEU A 150 27.33 -2.43 -2.75
N TRP A 151 26.17 -1.87 -3.13
CA TRP A 151 25.90 -1.48 -4.52
C TRP A 151 26.96 -0.53 -5.07
N LYS A 152 27.29 0.53 -4.32
CA LYS A 152 28.32 1.51 -4.70
C LYS A 152 29.68 0.86 -4.89
N ARG A 153 30.05 -0.07 -3.99
CA ARG A 153 31.33 -0.80 -4.09
C ARG A 153 31.38 -1.65 -5.35
N ILE A 154 30.33 -2.40 -5.65
CA ILE A 154 30.26 -3.24 -6.85
C ILE A 154 30.30 -2.37 -8.11
N LYS A 155 29.49 -1.32 -8.19
CA LYS A 155 29.47 -0.43 -9.36
C LYS A 155 30.83 0.24 -9.60
N ARG A 156 31.56 0.63 -8.55
CA ARG A 156 32.93 1.17 -8.68
C ARG A 156 33.92 0.13 -9.22
N MET A 157 33.78 -1.14 -8.83
CA MET A 157 34.64 -2.22 -9.34
C MET A 157 34.36 -2.55 -10.82
N MET A 158 33.12 -2.37 -11.27
CA MET A 158 32.70 -2.69 -12.65
C MET A 158 32.87 -1.53 -13.64
N ALA A 159 33.01 -0.29 -13.17
CA ALA A 159 33.29 0.85 -14.03
C ALA A 159 34.77 0.84 -14.42
N PRO A 160 35.13 0.79 -15.72
CA PRO A 160 36.52 0.91 -16.14
C PRO A 160 37.07 2.27 -15.69
N SER A 161 38.32 2.26 -15.23
CA SER A 161 39.08 3.31 -14.55
C SER A 161 39.33 4.62 -15.32
N ASN A 162 38.51 4.97 -16.31
CA ASN A 162 38.77 6.06 -17.25
C ASN A 162 37.88 7.30 -17.09
N PHE A 163 37.21 7.46 -15.95
CA PHE A 163 36.54 8.72 -15.60
C PHE A 163 36.98 9.18 -14.21
N CYS A 164 38.24 9.58 -14.12
CA CYS A 164 38.75 10.58 -13.19
C CYS A 164 39.44 11.66 -14.02
#